data_AF-A0A5Q4GB95-F1
#
_entry.id   AF-A0A5Q4GB95-F1
#
_cell.length_a   1.000
_cell.length_b   1.000
_cell.length_c   1.000
_cell.angle_alpha   90.00
_cell.angle_beta   90.00
_cell.angle_gamma   90.00
#
_symmetry.space_group_name_H-M   'P 1'
#
loop_
_entity.id
_entity.type
_entity.pdbx_description
1 polymer ?
#
loop_
_entity_poly.entity_id
_entity_poly.type
_entity_poly.pdbx_seq_one_letter_code
_entity_poly.pdbx_strand_id
1 'polypeptide(L)'
;MLIRISPKQLSALAVAALLAISGPALANRQAPSPERMADRMAERLELSDSQRDQIANLIEVEREQRRALRSEGERDRSAMRASRQALREEIRDVLTAEQAERLDAMKSDRKHRRHRHGGRYGKGHPMAGLDLTDEQRTAMREQMQAWRADGERPDGAAWRQAMSDILTPEQQAMLAERRHGKRGKKRSCDR
;
A
#
# COMPACT_ATOMS: atom_id res chain seq x y z
N MET A 1 55.42 13.57 -0.43
CA MET A 1 54.35 12.61 -0.06
C MET A 1 53.20 13.39 0.54
N LEU A 2 52.13 13.62 -0.23
CA LEU A 2 50.93 14.32 0.24
C LEU A 2 49.86 13.27 0.55
N ILE A 3 49.47 13.20 1.82
CA ILE A 3 48.48 12.26 2.34
C ILE A 3 47.11 12.65 1.77
N ARG A 4 46.51 11.76 0.98
CA ARG A 4 45.13 11.88 0.48
C ARG A 4 44.18 11.58 1.63
N ILE A 5 43.47 12.59 2.12
CA ILE A 5 42.35 12.42 3.07
C ILE A 5 41.08 12.18 2.25
N SER A 6 40.47 11.00 2.42
CA SER A 6 39.26 10.56 1.72
C SER A 6 37.99 11.28 2.22
N PRO A 7 37.04 11.68 1.35
CA PRO A 7 35.89 12.50 1.72
C PRO A 7 34.71 11.66 2.24
N LYS A 8 34.88 10.95 3.35
CA LYS A 8 33.79 10.13 3.94
C LYS A 8 33.57 10.32 5.44
N GLN A 9 34.04 11.41 6.02
CA GLN A 9 33.73 11.74 7.42
C GLN A 9 33.61 13.27 7.54
N LEU A 10 32.72 13.72 8.43
CA LEU A 10 32.19 15.09 8.64
C LEU A 10 30.86 15.29 7.87
N SER A 11 29.70 15.47 8.51
CA SER A 11 29.45 16.27 9.71
C SER A 11 28.24 15.75 10.48
N ALA A 12 28.44 15.45 11.77
CA ALA A 12 27.37 15.31 12.74
C ALA A 12 26.89 16.72 13.14
N LEU A 13 25.63 17.03 12.88
CA LEU A 13 24.92 18.16 13.47
C LEU A 13 23.77 17.62 14.30
N ALA A 14 24.03 17.48 15.60
CA ALA A 14 23.00 17.24 16.60
C ALA A 14 22.37 18.58 16.98
N VAL A 15 21.12 18.81 16.61
CA VAL A 15 20.30 19.90 17.15
C VAL A 15 19.19 19.28 17.98
N ALA A 16 19.37 19.35 19.29
CA ALA A 16 18.35 19.05 20.28
C ALA A 16 17.41 20.25 20.43
N ALA A 17 16.12 20.06 20.17
CA ALA A 17 15.08 21.00 20.58
C ALA A 17 13.85 20.23 21.09
N LEU A 18 13.70 20.24 22.42
CA LEU A 18 12.57 19.72 23.19
C LEU A 18 11.39 20.69 23.09
N LEU A 19 10.26 20.25 22.52
CA LEU A 19 8.94 20.81 22.82
C LEU A 19 7.91 19.67 22.89
N ALA A 20 7.49 19.36 24.11
CA ALA A 20 6.45 18.40 24.42
C ALA A 20 5.06 19.03 24.23
N ILE A 21 4.26 18.48 23.32
CA ILE A 21 2.82 18.73 23.25
C ILE A 21 2.11 17.38 23.24
N SER A 22 1.54 17.01 24.39
CA SER A 22 0.70 15.82 24.57
C SER A 22 -0.70 16.10 24.01
N GLY A 23 -1.02 15.52 22.85
CA GLY A 23 -2.38 15.45 22.30
C GLY A 23 -3.16 14.22 22.81
N PRO A 24 -4.50 14.23 22.78
CA PRO A 24 -5.32 13.14 23.30
C PRO A 24 -5.15 11.86 22.48
N ALA A 25 -5.10 10.74 23.20
CA ALA A 25 -4.92 9.40 22.66
C ALA A 25 -6.12 8.95 21.81
N LEU A 26 -6.10 9.27 20.52
CA LEU A 26 -6.78 8.47 19.51
C LEU A 26 -6.22 7.05 19.62
N ALA A 27 -7.09 6.04 19.76
CA ALA A 27 -6.72 4.62 19.81
C ALA A 27 -5.68 4.29 18.74
N ASN A 28 -4.43 4.28 19.17
CA ASN A 28 -3.27 4.19 18.31
C ASN A 28 -3.24 2.74 17.85
N ARG A 29 -3.70 2.45 16.63
CA ARG A 29 -3.21 1.26 15.93
C ARG A 29 -1.73 1.51 15.70
N GLN A 30 -0.95 1.26 16.75
CA GLN A 30 0.45 1.59 16.80
C GLN A 30 1.10 0.83 15.65
N ALA A 31 1.73 1.58 14.74
CA ALA A 31 2.49 0.95 13.69
C ALA A 31 3.48 -0.03 14.34
N PRO A 32 3.75 -1.19 13.72
CA PRO A 32 4.75 -2.12 14.24
C PRO A 32 6.06 -1.40 14.55
N SER A 33 6.78 -1.81 15.58
CA SER A 33 8.09 -1.21 15.88
C SER A 33 9.11 -1.53 14.78
N PRO A 34 10.17 -0.73 14.61
CA PRO A 34 11.25 -0.97 13.64
C PRO A 34 11.89 -2.33 13.84
N GLU A 35 12.13 -2.70 15.09
CA GLU A 35 12.75 -3.97 15.49
C GLU A 35 11.85 -5.12 15.01
N ARG A 36 10.55 -5.08 15.33
CA ARG A 36 9.59 -6.10 14.85
C ARG A 36 9.46 -6.15 13.33
N MET A 37 9.77 -5.06 12.63
CA MET A 37 9.82 -5.06 11.16
C MET A 37 11.12 -5.69 10.66
N ALA A 38 12.25 -5.37 11.27
CA ALA A 38 13.55 -5.94 10.98
C ALA A 38 13.61 -7.44 11.31
N ASP A 39 13.08 -7.89 12.45
CA ASP A 39 13.01 -9.30 12.85
C ASP A 39 12.27 -10.15 11.82
N ARG A 40 11.12 -9.66 11.33
CA ARG A 40 10.36 -10.36 10.27
C ARG A 40 11.07 -10.40 8.93
N MET A 41 12.01 -9.47 8.69
CA MET A 41 12.87 -9.52 7.51
C MET A 41 14.04 -10.47 7.76
N ALA A 42 14.61 -10.48 8.97
CA ALA A 42 15.65 -11.38 9.40
C ALA A 42 15.21 -12.84 9.27
N GLU A 43 14.03 -13.20 9.76
CA GLU A 43 13.47 -14.55 9.62
C GLU A 43 13.27 -14.97 8.16
N ARG A 44 12.93 -14.03 7.26
CA ARG A 44 12.54 -14.34 5.89
C ARG A 44 13.70 -14.34 4.90
N LEU A 45 14.68 -13.50 5.16
CA LEU A 45 15.86 -13.26 4.31
C LEU A 45 17.13 -13.80 4.96
N GLU A 46 17.03 -14.41 6.14
CA GLU A 46 18.17 -14.98 6.88
C GLU A 46 19.26 -13.91 7.10
N LEU A 47 18.85 -12.75 7.61
CA LEU A 47 19.75 -11.61 7.85
C LEU A 47 20.69 -11.90 9.01
N SER A 48 21.92 -11.39 8.94
CA SER A 48 22.80 -11.33 10.12
C SER A 48 22.26 -10.33 11.15
N ASP A 49 22.74 -10.44 12.39
CA ASP A 49 22.42 -9.47 13.44
C ASP A 49 22.80 -8.04 13.04
N SER A 50 23.96 -7.88 12.39
CA SER A 50 24.41 -6.57 11.91
C SER A 50 23.51 -5.99 10.82
N GLN A 51 23.06 -6.81 9.85
CA GLN A 51 22.11 -6.38 8.82
C GLN A 51 20.74 -6.04 9.43
N ARG A 52 20.26 -6.84 10.38
CA ARG A 52 19.01 -6.58 11.11
C ARG A 52 19.07 -5.22 11.81
N ASP A 53 20.15 -4.94 12.54
CA ASP A 53 20.30 -3.70 13.31
C ASP A 53 20.40 -2.48 12.40
N GLN A 54 21.15 -2.59 11.30
CA GLN A 54 21.21 -1.55 10.26
C GLN A 54 19.83 -1.26 9.69
N ILE A 55 19.06 -2.30 9.34
CA ILE A 55 17.72 -2.16 8.77
C ILE A 55 16.73 -1.58 9.80
N ALA A 56 16.83 -1.98 11.08
CA ALA A 56 16.00 -1.40 12.14
C ALA A 56 16.22 0.12 12.27
N ASN A 57 17.49 0.56 12.22
CA ASN A 57 17.84 1.98 12.26
C ASN A 57 17.29 2.74 11.04
N LEU A 58 17.48 2.20 9.82
CA LEU A 58 16.93 2.81 8.60
C LEU A 58 15.41 2.99 8.68
N ILE A 59 14.70 1.98 9.19
CA ILE A 59 13.24 2.05 9.38
C ILE A 59 12.85 3.12 10.40
N GLU A 60 13.62 3.30 11.47
CA GLU A 60 13.35 4.30 12.50
C GLU A 60 13.51 5.72 11.95
N VAL A 61 14.63 5.99 11.26
CA VAL A 61 14.89 7.27 10.61
C VAL A 61 13.78 7.63 9.60
N GLU A 62 13.40 6.70 8.73
CA GLU A 62 12.29 6.89 7.77
C GLU A 62 10.92 7.05 8.46
N ARG A 63 10.75 6.47 9.66
CA ARG A 63 9.52 6.64 10.43
C ARG A 63 9.41 8.05 10.99
N GLU A 64 10.50 8.62 11.46
CA GLU A 64 10.57 10.00 11.94
C GLU A 64 10.35 10.99 10.80
N GLN A 65 11.03 10.82 9.65
CA GLN A 65 10.82 11.65 8.46
C GLN A 65 9.35 11.65 8.03
N ARG A 66 8.72 10.48 7.96
CA ARG A 66 7.28 10.40 7.62
C ARG A 66 6.35 10.91 8.71
N ARG A 67 6.79 11.03 9.97
CA ARG A 67 6.02 11.71 11.01
C ARG A 67 6.07 13.21 10.79
N ALA A 68 7.25 13.76 10.49
CA ALA A 68 7.43 15.18 10.15
C ALA A 68 6.57 15.59 8.95
N LEU A 69 6.65 14.83 7.84
CA LEU A 69 5.82 15.05 6.65
C LEU A 69 4.31 15.02 6.93
N ARG A 70 3.86 14.28 7.96
CA ARG A 70 2.43 14.24 8.34
C ARG A 70 2.03 15.38 9.27
N SER A 71 2.93 15.82 10.15
CA SER A 71 2.67 16.91 11.09
C SER A 71 2.63 18.27 10.40
N GLU A 72 3.36 18.43 9.30
CA GLU A 72 3.38 19.66 8.48
C GLU A 72 2.07 19.90 7.69
N GLY A 73 1.06 19.04 7.85
CA GLY A 73 -0.27 19.21 7.24
C GLY A 73 -0.33 18.84 5.76
N GLU A 74 0.82 18.77 5.08
CA GLU A 74 0.92 18.32 3.70
C GLU A 74 0.75 16.80 3.62
N ARG A 75 -0.43 16.37 3.18
CA ARG A 75 -0.64 14.98 2.72
C ARG A 75 -0.08 14.81 1.30
N ASP A 76 1.15 15.23 1.07
CA ASP A 76 1.79 15.00 -0.21
C ASP A 76 2.02 13.50 -0.41
N ARG A 77 1.16 12.93 -1.26
CA ARG A 77 1.20 11.51 -1.62
C ARG A 77 2.44 11.20 -2.44
N SER A 78 3.01 12.18 -3.14
CA SER A 78 4.24 12.03 -3.92
C SER A 78 5.43 11.90 -2.98
N ALA A 79 5.65 12.86 -2.07
CA ALA A 79 6.69 12.78 -1.04
C ALA A 79 6.61 11.47 -0.24
N MET A 80 5.41 11.08 0.21
CA MET A 80 5.21 9.83 0.94
C MET A 80 5.49 8.56 0.12
N ARG A 81 5.42 8.63 -1.22
CA ARG A 81 5.82 7.52 -2.10
C ARG A 81 7.33 7.50 -2.32
N ALA A 82 7.93 8.66 -2.54
CA ALA A 82 9.37 8.81 -2.69
C ALA A 82 10.12 8.32 -1.45
N SER A 83 9.72 8.76 -0.26
CA SER A 83 10.25 8.32 1.05
C SER A 83 10.25 6.78 1.18
N ARG A 84 9.12 6.14 0.81
CA ARG A 84 9.00 4.67 0.84
C ARG A 84 9.87 3.97 -0.19
N GLN A 85 10.19 4.63 -1.30
CA GLN A 85 11.05 4.09 -2.33
C GLN A 85 12.52 4.19 -1.90
N ALA A 86 12.93 5.36 -1.39
CA ALA A 86 14.26 5.57 -0.83
C ALA A 86 14.60 4.55 0.26
N LEU A 87 13.72 4.35 1.26
CA LEU A 87 13.95 3.32 2.29
C LEU A 87 14.14 1.91 1.69
N ARG A 88 13.45 1.58 0.59
CA ARG A 88 13.60 0.26 -0.03
C ARG A 88 14.93 0.09 -0.73
N GLU A 89 15.46 1.16 -1.30
CA GLU A 89 16.77 1.19 -1.94
C GLU A 89 17.86 1.07 -0.87
N GLU A 90 17.77 1.86 0.20
CA GLU A 90 18.71 1.77 1.35
C GLU A 90 18.71 0.38 2.00
N ILE A 91 17.53 -0.24 2.18
CA ILE A 91 17.47 -1.62 2.67
C ILE A 91 18.14 -2.57 1.68
N ARG A 92 17.96 -2.38 0.37
CA ARG A 92 18.57 -3.25 -0.66
C ARG A 92 20.09 -3.22 -0.59
N ASP A 93 20.67 -2.06 -0.32
CA ASP A 93 22.13 -1.87 -0.26
C ASP A 93 22.78 -2.57 0.95
N VAL A 94 22.01 -2.86 1.99
CA VAL A 94 22.44 -3.65 3.16
C VAL A 94 22.40 -5.16 2.89
N LEU A 95 21.59 -5.59 1.91
CA LEU A 95 21.40 -7.00 1.59
C LEU A 95 22.50 -7.54 0.67
N THR A 96 22.76 -8.84 0.77
CA THR A 96 23.50 -9.54 -0.28
C THR A 96 22.65 -9.64 -1.55
N ALA A 97 23.28 -9.93 -2.69
CA ALA A 97 22.59 -10.10 -3.96
C ALA A 97 21.46 -11.15 -3.87
N GLU A 98 21.74 -12.30 -3.26
CA GLU A 98 20.78 -13.39 -3.08
C GLU A 98 19.59 -12.97 -2.18
N GLN A 99 19.86 -12.25 -1.09
CA GLN A 99 18.82 -11.74 -0.20
C GLN A 99 17.95 -10.68 -0.89
N ALA A 100 18.54 -9.82 -1.73
CA ALA A 100 17.81 -8.82 -2.51
C ALA A 100 16.88 -9.47 -3.54
N GLU A 101 17.34 -10.53 -4.23
CA GLU A 101 16.51 -11.31 -5.15
C GLU A 101 15.33 -11.96 -4.43
N ARG A 102 15.58 -12.58 -3.26
CA ARG A 102 14.53 -13.18 -2.43
C ARG A 102 13.51 -12.14 -1.96
N LEU A 103 13.98 -10.94 -1.60
CA LEU A 103 13.10 -9.81 -1.26
C LEU A 103 12.20 -9.40 -2.44
N ASP A 104 12.72 -9.39 -3.66
CA ASP A 104 11.96 -9.04 -4.86
C ASP A 104 10.96 -10.14 -5.27
N ALA A 105 11.35 -11.41 -5.15
CA ALA A 105 10.44 -12.54 -5.35
C ALA A 105 9.24 -12.47 -4.40
N MET A 106 9.47 -12.17 -3.11
CA MET A 106 8.38 -11.97 -2.14
C MET A 106 7.46 -10.79 -2.49
N LYS A 107 7.98 -9.71 -3.08
CA LYS A 107 7.16 -8.59 -3.56
C LYS A 107 6.29 -9.02 -4.74
N SER A 108 6.86 -9.77 -5.67
CA SER A 108 6.16 -10.30 -6.84
C SER A 108 5.03 -11.26 -6.43
N ASP A 109 5.29 -12.21 -5.54
CA ASP A 109 4.29 -13.14 -5.03
C ASP A 109 3.14 -12.41 -4.32
N ARG A 110 3.43 -11.39 -3.50
CA ARG A 110 2.39 -10.55 -2.89
C ARG A 110 1.55 -9.82 -3.93
N LYS A 111 2.16 -9.31 -5.00
CA LYS A 111 1.44 -8.67 -6.11
C LYS A 111 0.51 -9.70 -6.76
N HIS A 112 1.01 -10.89 -7.06
CA HIS A 112 0.23 -11.97 -7.67
C HIS A 112 -0.93 -12.45 -6.78
N ARG A 113 -0.72 -12.65 -5.48
CA ARG A 113 -1.78 -12.99 -4.53
C ARG A 113 -2.85 -11.91 -4.42
N ARG A 114 -2.46 -10.64 -4.48
CA ARG A 114 -3.40 -9.51 -4.54
C ARG A 114 -4.25 -9.50 -5.81
N HIS A 115 -3.72 -10.01 -6.92
CA HIS A 115 -4.49 -10.20 -8.15
C HIS A 115 -5.42 -11.42 -8.06
N ARG A 116 -4.99 -12.50 -7.39
CA ARG A 116 -5.74 -13.77 -7.31
C ARG A 116 -6.94 -13.75 -6.33
N HIS A 117 -6.88 -13.01 -5.23
CA HIS A 117 -7.95 -12.94 -4.22
C HIS A 117 -9.01 -11.83 -4.45
N GLY A 118 -9.19 -11.39 -5.69
CA GLY A 118 -10.09 -10.29 -6.04
C GLY A 118 -9.34 -8.96 -6.05
N GLY A 119 -8.72 -8.66 -7.19
CA GLY A 119 -7.97 -7.42 -7.39
C GLY A 119 -8.83 -6.17 -7.18
N ARG A 120 -8.25 -5.12 -6.59
CA ARG A 120 -8.71 -3.71 -6.38
C ARG A 120 -10.14 -3.48 -5.83
N TYR A 121 -11.04 -4.44 -5.93
CA TYR A 121 -12.44 -4.42 -5.58
C TYR A 121 -12.64 -5.52 -4.55
N GLY A 122 -12.58 -5.12 -3.27
CA GLY A 122 -12.65 -6.06 -2.15
C GLY A 122 -13.93 -6.90 -2.11
N LYS A 123 -13.93 -7.90 -1.23
CA LYS A 123 -15.07 -8.79 -0.95
C LYS A 123 -16.31 -7.95 -0.55
N GLY A 124 -17.19 -7.65 -1.50
CA GLY A 124 -18.32 -6.73 -1.33
C GLY A 124 -18.55 -5.77 -2.50
N HIS A 125 -17.61 -5.64 -3.43
CA HIS A 125 -17.83 -4.89 -4.67
C HIS A 125 -18.83 -5.63 -5.58
N PRO A 126 -19.74 -4.93 -6.29
CA PRO A 126 -20.74 -5.55 -7.14
C PRO A 126 -20.13 -6.51 -8.18
N MET A 127 -18.94 -6.16 -8.68
CA MET A 127 -18.23 -6.90 -9.73
C MET A 127 -17.33 -8.04 -9.24
N ALA A 128 -17.34 -8.36 -7.95
CA ALA A 128 -16.49 -9.42 -7.41
C ALA A 128 -16.98 -10.80 -7.89
N GLY A 129 -16.11 -11.56 -8.59
CA GLY A 129 -16.42 -12.91 -9.07
C GLY A 129 -17.32 -12.96 -10.32
N LEU A 130 -17.14 -12.00 -11.23
CA LEU A 130 -17.54 -12.12 -12.63
C LEU A 130 -16.30 -12.50 -13.45
N ASP A 131 -16.43 -13.43 -14.39
CA ASP A 131 -15.38 -13.78 -15.34
C ASP A 131 -15.32 -12.70 -16.43
N LEU A 132 -14.68 -11.58 -16.09
CA LEU A 132 -14.49 -10.45 -16.99
C LEU A 132 -13.37 -10.74 -17.99
N THR A 133 -13.64 -10.51 -19.27
CA THR A 133 -12.62 -10.58 -20.34
C THR A 133 -11.61 -9.44 -20.19
N ASP A 134 -10.45 -9.55 -20.85
CA ASP A 134 -9.41 -8.53 -20.78
C ASP A 134 -9.84 -7.21 -21.44
N GLU A 135 -10.69 -7.27 -22.47
CA GLU A 135 -11.33 -6.11 -23.10
C GLU A 135 -12.28 -5.40 -22.11
N GLN A 136 -13.15 -6.15 -21.42
CA GLN A 136 -14.05 -5.61 -20.42
C GLN A 136 -13.29 -4.94 -19.26
N ARG A 137 -12.18 -5.56 -18.80
CA ARG A 137 -11.32 -4.99 -17.76
C ARG A 137 -10.64 -3.71 -18.22
N THR A 138 -10.29 -3.61 -19.49
CA THR A 138 -9.65 -2.43 -20.09
C THR A 138 -10.65 -1.28 -20.21
N ALA A 139 -11.84 -1.53 -20.75
CA ALA A 139 -12.94 -0.56 -20.81
C ALA A 139 -13.30 -0.02 -19.41
N MET A 140 -13.42 -0.89 -18.40
CA MET A 140 -13.66 -0.46 -17.01
C MET A 140 -12.51 0.41 -16.46
N ARG A 141 -11.26 0.13 -16.84
CA ARG A 141 -10.10 0.90 -16.39
C ARG A 141 -10.08 2.29 -17.01
N GLU A 142 -10.43 2.41 -18.28
CA GLU A 142 -10.51 3.67 -19.01
C GLU A 142 -11.65 4.54 -18.47
N GLN A 143 -12.83 3.96 -18.27
CA GLN A 143 -13.96 4.66 -17.64
C GLN A 143 -13.60 5.20 -16.25
N MET A 144 -12.90 4.40 -15.44
CA MET A 144 -12.43 4.81 -14.11
C MET A 144 -11.25 5.79 -14.14
N GLN A 145 -10.53 5.90 -15.25
CA GLN A 145 -9.51 6.93 -15.47
C GLN A 145 -10.17 8.25 -15.90
N ALA A 146 -11.17 8.21 -16.78
CA ALA A 146 -11.96 9.37 -17.18
C ALA A 146 -12.58 10.06 -15.96
N TRP A 147 -13.33 9.33 -15.12
CA TRP A 147 -13.89 9.89 -13.88
C TRP A 147 -12.86 10.41 -12.88
N ARG A 148 -11.61 9.90 -12.93
CA ARG A 148 -10.54 10.45 -12.10
C ARG A 148 -9.95 11.73 -12.67
N ALA A 149 -9.90 11.86 -13.99
CA ALA A 149 -9.45 13.07 -14.66
C ALA A 149 -10.46 14.20 -14.45
N ASP A 150 -11.76 13.88 -14.51
CA ASP A 150 -12.84 14.85 -14.32
C ASP A 150 -13.04 15.25 -12.85
N GLY A 151 -12.48 14.47 -11.90
CA GLY A 151 -12.58 14.71 -10.45
C GLY A 151 -13.94 14.38 -9.84
N GLU A 152 -14.97 14.13 -10.67
CA GLU A 152 -16.31 13.76 -10.24
C GLU A 152 -16.47 12.24 -10.08
N ARG A 153 -17.00 11.84 -8.93
CA ARG A 153 -17.40 10.44 -8.71
C ARG A 153 -18.83 10.29 -9.19
N PRO A 154 -19.11 9.40 -10.15
CA PRO A 154 -20.48 9.16 -10.57
C PRO A 154 -21.32 8.68 -9.39
N ASP A 155 -22.59 9.04 -9.38
CA ASP A 155 -23.53 8.47 -8.43
C ASP A 155 -23.70 6.95 -8.66
N GLY A 156 -24.34 6.27 -7.72
CA GLY A 156 -24.51 4.82 -7.80
C GLY A 156 -25.37 4.35 -8.99
N ALA A 157 -26.20 5.21 -9.59
CA ALA A 157 -27.01 4.88 -10.77
C ALA A 157 -26.18 5.02 -12.06
N ALA A 158 -25.49 6.14 -12.24
CA ALA A 158 -24.59 6.39 -13.36
C ALA A 158 -23.46 5.35 -13.40
N TRP A 159 -22.90 4.99 -12.23
CA TRP A 159 -21.92 3.91 -12.15
C TRP A 159 -22.49 2.57 -12.63
N ARG A 160 -23.74 2.24 -12.26
CA ARG A 160 -24.37 0.99 -12.68
C ARG A 160 -24.64 0.96 -14.19
N GLN A 161 -25.07 2.07 -14.76
CA GLN A 161 -25.36 2.18 -16.18
C GLN A 161 -24.08 2.04 -17.02
N ALA A 162 -23.03 2.79 -16.69
CA ALA A 162 -21.74 2.66 -17.37
C ALA A 162 -21.16 1.24 -17.25
N MET A 163 -21.38 0.55 -16.14
CA MET A 163 -20.96 -0.84 -15.99
C MET A 163 -21.87 -1.81 -16.74
N SER A 164 -23.19 -1.58 -16.85
CA SER A 164 -24.06 -2.45 -17.65
C SER A 164 -23.67 -2.42 -19.12
N ASP A 165 -23.27 -1.27 -19.64
CA ASP A 165 -22.90 -1.12 -21.05
C ASP A 165 -21.63 -1.90 -21.43
N ILE A 166 -20.77 -2.19 -20.44
CA ILE A 166 -19.52 -2.99 -20.62
C ILE A 166 -19.77 -4.49 -20.40
N LEU A 167 -20.85 -4.85 -19.71
CA LEU A 167 -21.14 -6.23 -19.32
C LEU A 167 -22.08 -6.93 -20.28
N THR A 168 -21.90 -8.24 -20.42
CA THR A 168 -22.84 -9.04 -21.20
C THR A 168 -24.20 -9.13 -20.49
N PRO A 169 -25.31 -9.31 -21.24
CA PRO A 169 -26.64 -9.50 -20.65
C PRO A 169 -26.69 -10.64 -19.62
N GLU A 170 -25.91 -11.69 -19.83
CA GLU A 170 -25.77 -12.82 -18.90
C GLU A 170 -25.08 -12.40 -17.58
N GLN A 171 -23.99 -11.64 -17.65
CA GLN A 171 -23.31 -11.09 -16.47
C GLN A 171 -24.19 -10.09 -15.71
N GLN A 172 -25.02 -9.32 -16.43
CA GLN A 172 -26.02 -8.44 -15.83
C GLN A 172 -27.09 -9.22 -15.07
N ALA A 173 -27.58 -10.35 -15.63
CA ALA A 173 -28.52 -11.24 -14.96
C ALA A 173 -27.92 -11.84 -13.67
N MET A 174 -26.65 -12.30 -13.71
CA MET A 174 -25.93 -12.77 -12.52
C MET A 174 -25.82 -11.70 -11.42
N LEU A 175 -25.58 -10.44 -11.80
CA LEU A 175 -25.56 -9.32 -10.86
C LEU A 175 -26.94 -9.01 -10.28
N ALA A 176 -27.99 -9.11 -11.08
CA ALA A 176 -29.37 -8.90 -10.64
C ALA A 176 -29.80 -9.98 -9.63
N GLU A 177 -29.54 -11.25 -9.90
CA GLU A 177 -29.85 -12.38 -9.00
C GLU A 177 -29.18 -12.23 -7.63
N ARG A 178 -27.89 -11.87 -7.62
CA ARG A 178 -27.14 -11.59 -6.38
C ARG A 178 -27.75 -10.45 -5.55
N ARG A 179 -28.37 -9.47 -6.21
CA ARG A 179 -29.06 -8.34 -5.56
C ARG A 179 -30.38 -8.77 -4.92
N HIS A 180 -31.13 -9.66 -5.56
CA HIS A 180 -32.39 -10.19 -5.03
C HIS A 180 -32.17 -11.13 -3.85
N GLY A 181 -31.11 -11.95 -3.86
CA GLY A 181 -30.75 -12.82 -2.72
C GLY A 181 -30.43 -12.07 -1.42
N LYS A 182 -29.83 -10.87 -1.49
CA LYS A 182 -29.55 -10.04 -0.29
C LYS A 182 -30.78 -9.31 0.27
N ARG A 183 -31.77 -8.96 -0.56
CA ARG A 183 -33.02 -8.32 -0.10
C ARG A 183 -34.00 -9.33 0.52
N GLY A 184 -33.94 -10.61 0.11
CA GLY A 184 -34.76 -11.67 0.69
C GLY A 184 -34.42 -12.02 2.14
N LYS A 185 -33.12 -11.96 2.51
CA LYS A 185 -32.67 -12.35 3.86
C LYS A 185 -33.02 -11.35 4.96
N LYS A 186 -33.28 -10.08 4.62
CA LYS A 186 -33.67 -9.04 5.59
C LYS A 186 -35.16 -9.09 5.96
N ARG A 187 -35.98 -9.86 5.25
CA ARG A 187 -37.43 -10.00 5.51
C ARG A 187 -37.79 -11.26 6.30
N SER A 188 -36.82 -12.11 6.67
CA SER A 188 -37.08 -13.33 7.45
C SER A 188 -36.65 -13.25 8.92
N CYS A 189 -36.24 -12.08 9.42
CA CYS A 189 -35.90 -11.88 10.84
C CYS A 189 -36.96 -11.11 11.65
N ASP A 190 -38.09 -10.73 11.04
CA ASP A 190 -39.23 -10.10 11.72
C ASP A 190 -40.49 -10.99 11.61
N ARG A 191 -40.40 -12.25 12.03
CA ARG A 191 -41.58 -13.09 12.21
C ARG A 191 -41.45 -14.01 13.41
#